data_AF-A0A2P8AV79-F1
#
_entry.id   AF-A0A2P8AV79-F1
#
_cell.length_a   1.000
_cell.length_b   1.000
_cell.length_c   1.000
_cell.angle_alpha   90.00
_cell.angle_beta   90.00
_cell.angle_gamma   90.00
#
_symmetry.space_group_name_H-M   'P 1'
#
loop_
_entity.id
_entity.type
_entity.pdbx_description
1 polymer ?
#
loop_
_entity_poly.entity_id
_entity_poly.type
_entity_poly.pdbx_seq_one_letter_code
_entity_poly.pdbx_strand_id
1 'polypeptide(L)'
;MPDVVVEAGPALLLQLAQQGQVDAGNSGSPGFRSTTFANTVSTVCGITDTPLPVPVPASSPHRPRVRIVTVVRFTGRMDDVIWETARDARAWLDAANGTGDAELTFRLLKLTEEAGEAAAAWIGVLGQNPRKGVTHTRAEVAAELADVAFTALVAIESLGLDARTVVSACAAKARTRLA
;
A
#
# COMPACT_ATOMS: atom_id res chain seq x y z
N MET A 1 13.16 -42.74 8.83
CA MET A 1 11.93 -41.96 8.56
C MET A 1 12.26 -41.05 7.39
N PRO A 2 11.43 -40.92 6.35
CA PRO A 2 11.77 -40.02 5.25
C PRO A 2 11.69 -38.57 5.73
N ASP A 3 12.71 -37.77 5.40
CA ASP A 3 12.75 -36.34 5.67
C ASP A 3 11.62 -35.65 4.91
N VAL A 4 10.70 -35.04 5.64
CA VAL A 4 9.64 -34.20 5.07
C VAL A 4 10.26 -32.86 4.72
N VAL A 5 10.64 -32.69 3.45
CA VAL A 5 11.01 -31.37 2.91
C VAL A 5 9.71 -30.57 2.76
N VAL A 6 9.43 -29.70 3.74
CA VAL A 6 8.36 -28.71 3.62
C VAL A 6 8.94 -27.54 2.83
N GLU A 7 8.50 -27.36 1.58
CA GLU A 7 8.84 -26.14 0.84
C GLU A 7 8.19 -24.93 1.51
N ALA A 8 9.02 -24.12 2.16
CA ALA A 8 8.62 -22.85 2.74
C ALA A 8 8.34 -21.85 1.62
N GLY A 9 7.09 -21.39 1.49
CA GLY A 9 6.76 -20.27 0.60
C GLY A 9 7.56 -19.01 0.95
N PRO A 10 7.74 -18.07 0.00
CA PRO A 10 8.62 -16.91 0.14
C PRO A 10 8.33 -16.04 1.37
N ALA A 11 7.07 -16.01 1.84
CA ALA A 11 6.69 -15.32 3.08
C ALA A 11 7.30 -15.96 4.34
N LEU A 12 7.42 -17.29 4.40
CA LEU A 12 8.01 -18.01 5.52
C LEU A 12 9.55 -17.85 5.52
N LEU A 13 10.16 -17.81 4.33
CA LEU A 13 11.59 -17.51 4.19
C LEU A 13 11.93 -16.09 4.65
N LEU A 14 11.07 -15.11 4.36
CA LEU A 14 11.23 -13.73 4.84
C LEU A 14 11.09 -13.64 6.36
N GLN A 15 10.13 -14.37 6.94
CA GLN A 15 9.93 -14.46 8.39
C GLN A 15 11.15 -15.08 9.11
N LEU A 16 11.71 -16.17 8.56
CA LEU A 16 12.88 -16.85 9.14
C LEU A 16 14.17 -16.05 9.02
N ALA A 17 14.35 -15.32 7.91
CA ALA A 17 15.46 -14.38 7.74
C ALA A 17 15.40 -13.22 8.75
N GLN A 18 14.19 -12.74 9.10
CA GLN A 18 14.00 -11.68 10.09
C GLN A 18 14.20 -12.16 11.54
N GLN A 19 14.06 -13.47 11.81
CA GLN A 19 14.32 -14.07 13.13
C GLN A 19 15.78 -14.49 13.35
N GLY A 20 16.67 -14.30 12.37
CA GLY A 20 18.11 -14.57 12.52
C GLY A 20 18.46 -16.05 12.70
N GLN A 21 17.60 -16.98 12.26
CA GLN A 21 17.81 -18.43 12.39
C GLN A 21 18.48 -19.08 11.17
N VAL A 22 18.90 -18.32 10.16
CA VAL A 22 19.68 -18.83 9.03
C VAL A 22 21.10 -18.28 9.08
N ASP A 23 22.05 -19.12 9.49
CA ASP A 23 23.48 -18.83 9.36
C ASP A 23 23.84 -18.75 7.88
N ALA A 24 24.18 -17.54 7.42
CA ALA A 24 24.74 -17.32 6.09
C ALA A 24 26.16 -17.90 6.05
N GLY A 25 26.25 -19.21 5.81
CA GLY A 25 27.48 -19.88 5.41
C GLY A 25 28.08 -19.17 4.19
N ASN A 26 29.33 -18.76 4.36
CA ASN A 26 30.14 -18.00 3.41
C ASN A 26 30.26 -18.69 2.04
N SER A 27 29.47 -18.26 1.05
CA SER A 27 29.73 -18.52 -0.37
C SER A 27 29.28 -17.35 -1.25
N GLY A 28 30.12 -16.32 -1.29
CA GLY A 28 30.38 -15.48 -2.48
C GLY A 28 29.23 -15.11 -3.42
N SER A 29 28.08 -14.69 -2.92
CA SER A 29 26.98 -14.15 -3.73
C SER A 29 26.65 -12.72 -3.28
N PRO A 30 26.31 -11.79 -4.21
CA PRO A 30 26.09 -10.40 -3.85
C PRO A 30 24.88 -10.31 -2.92
N GLY A 31 25.13 -9.90 -1.68
CA GLY A 31 24.12 -9.82 -0.64
C GLY A 31 22.92 -8.99 -1.09
N PHE A 32 21.77 -9.65 -1.19
CA PHE A 32 20.48 -9.01 -1.43
C PHE A 32 20.10 -8.22 -0.18
N ARG A 33 20.41 -6.92 -0.17
CA ARG A 33 20.01 -6.02 0.91
C ARG A 33 18.52 -5.71 0.75
N SER A 34 17.72 -6.07 1.76
CA SER A 34 16.28 -5.82 1.84
C SER A 34 15.88 -4.36 1.53
N THR A 35 16.77 -3.39 1.81
CA THR A 35 16.57 -1.97 1.49
C THR A 35 16.58 -1.66 -0.02
N THR A 36 17.28 -2.48 -0.83
CA THR A 36 17.38 -2.27 -2.29
C THR A 36 16.09 -2.65 -3.01
N PHE A 37 15.34 -3.65 -2.52
CA PHE A 37 14.07 -4.03 -3.13
C PHE A 37 12.97 -3.00 -2.84
N ALA A 38 12.84 -2.58 -1.57
CA ALA A 38 11.90 -1.53 -1.17
C ALA A 38 12.14 -0.21 -1.92
N ASN A 39 13.40 0.23 -2.06
CA ASN A 39 13.72 1.44 -2.83
C ASN A 39 13.44 1.30 -4.33
N THR A 40 13.59 0.10 -4.91
CA THR A 40 13.32 -0.14 -6.35
C THR A 40 11.82 -0.14 -6.62
N VAL A 41 11.01 -0.73 -5.74
CA VAL A 41 9.54 -0.74 -5.87
C VAL A 41 8.94 0.63 -5.53
N SER A 42 9.44 1.32 -4.51
CA SER A 42 9.00 2.68 -4.14
C SER A 42 9.32 3.73 -5.22
N THR A 43 10.51 3.66 -5.85
CA THR A 43 10.88 4.54 -6.97
C THR A 43 10.04 4.27 -8.22
N VAL A 44 9.62 3.02 -8.44
CA VAL A 44 8.75 2.63 -9.56
C VAL A 44 7.28 2.94 -9.27
N CYS A 45 6.83 2.88 -8.01
CA CYS A 45 5.44 3.17 -7.61
C CYS A 45 5.17 4.65 -7.30
N GLY A 46 6.21 5.49 -7.22
CA GLY A 46 6.14 6.97 -7.23
C GLY A 46 5.30 7.64 -6.14
N ILE A 47 4.87 6.93 -5.10
CA ILE A 47 4.24 7.55 -3.93
C ILE A 47 5.37 8.06 -3.03
N THR A 48 5.96 9.18 -3.43
CA THR A 48 6.76 10.02 -2.53
C THR A 48 5.96 11.28 -2.24
N ASP A 49 6.04 11.78 -1.01
CA ASP A 49 5.35 12.93 -0.38
C ASP A 49 5.52 14.30 -1.09
N THR A 50 5.60 14.33 -2.42
CA THR A 50 5.82 15.57 -3.16
C THR A 50 4.48 16.25 -3.46
N PRO A 51 4.18 17.42 -2.89
CA PRO A 51 2.93 18.12 -3.17
C PRO A 51 2.88 18.54 -4.65
N LEU A 52 1.71 18.37 -5.28
CA LEU A 52 1.44 18.76 -6.66
C LEU A 52 1.67 20.27 -6.87
N PRO A 53 2.26 20.70 -8.01
CA PRO A 53 2.36 22.12 -8.34
C PRO A 53 0.99 22.68 -8.72
N VAL A 54 0.51 23.64 -7.93
CA VAL A 54 -0.69 24.43 -8.26
C VAL A 54 -0.33 25.58 -9.21
N PRO A 55 -1.03 25.75 -10.35
CA PRO A 55 -0.79 26.88 -11.24
C PRO A 55 -1.33 28.19 -10.63
N VAL A 56 -0.48 29.22 -10.61
CA VAL A 56 -0.85 30.58 -10.20
C VAL A 56 -1.55 31.29 -11.37
N PRO A 57 -2.83 31.72 -11.25
CA PRO A 57 -3.50 32.41 -12.34
C PRO A 57 -3.03 33.86 -12.47
N ALA A 58 -2.78 34.29 -13.70
CA ALA A 58 -2.49 35.68 -14.04
C ALA A 58 -3.72 36.58 -13.82
N SER A 59 -3.49 37.73 -13.18
CA SER A 59 -4.52 38.73 -12.88
C SER A 59 -5.09 39.39 -14.14
N SER A 60 -6.41 39.30 -14.34
CA SER A 60 -7.18 40.03 -15.36
C SER A 60 -8.14 41.05 -14.72
N PRO A 61 -8.47 42.16 -15.41
CA PRO A 61 -9.16 43.31 -14.80
C PRO A 61 -10.67 43.11 -14.62
N HIS A 62 -11.19 43.83 -13.62
CA HIS A 62 -12.47 43.65 -12.97
C HIS A 62 -13.69 44.02 -13.84
N ARG A 63 -14.60 43.08 -14.07
CA ARG A 63 -15.96 43.32 -14.62
C ARG A 63 -16.97 42.82 -13.58
N PRO A 64 -18.02 43.58 -13.22
CA PRO A 64 -18.99 43.12 -12.23
C PRO A 64 -19.77 41.92 -12.78
N ARG A 65 -19.63 40.75 -12.12
CA ARG A 65 -20.37 39.52 -12.42
C ARG A 65 -21.43 39.30 -11.36
N VAL A 66 -22.70 39.21 -11.78
CA VAL A 66 -23.79 38.66 -10.96
C VAL A 66 -23.45 37.20 -10.66
N ARG A 67 -23.26 36.88 -9.39
CA ARG A 67 -22.91 35.53 -8.93
C ARG A 67 -24.19 34.83 -8.47
N ILE A 68 -24.77 34.02 -9.36
CA ILE A 68 -25.74 33.00 -8.95
C ILE A 68 -24.93 31.95 -8.19
N VAL A 69 -24.99 31.97 -6.86
CA VAL A 69 -24.36 30.96 -6.01
C VAL A 69 -25.29 29.77 -5.96
N THR A 70 -25.14 28.86 -6.90
CA THR A 70 -25.68 27.50 -6.74
C THR A 70 -24.89 26.87 -5.60
N VAL A 71 -25.51 26.74 -4.43
CA VAL A 71 -24.95 25.97 -3.32
C VAL A 71 -25.06 24.49 -3.70
N VAL A 72 -24.05 23.97 -4.42
CA VAL A 72 -23.87 22.53 -4.57
C VAL A 72 -23.40 22.03 -3.21
N ARG A 73 -24.32 21.45 -2.43
CA ARG A 73 -23.94 20.67 -1.26
C ARG A 73 -23.27 19.39 -1.78
N PHE A 74 -21.94 19.36 -1.73
CA PHE A 74 -21.17 18.13 -1.92
C PHE A 74 -21.36 17.28 -0.66
N THR A 75 -22.42 16.46 -0.65
CA THR A 75 -22.58 15.40 0.34
C THR A 75 -21.77 14.18 -0.13
N GLY A 76 -20.47 14.36 -0.36
CA GLY A 76 -19.56 13.22 -0.47
C GLY A 76 -19.46 12.62 0.92
N ARG A 77 -19.95 11.39 1.10
CA ARG A 77 -19.71 10.66 2.34
C ARG A 77 -18.19 10.47 2.45
N MET A 78 -17.60 10.52 3.64
CA MET A 78 -16.17 10.21 3.82
C MET A 78 -15.78 8.89 3.14
N ASP A 79 -16.74 7.95 3.10
CA ASP A 79 -16.65 6.68 2.40
C ASP A 79 -16.42 6.84 0.89
N ASP A 80 -16.93 7.88 0.21
CA ASP A 80 -16.71 8.07 -1.22
C ASP A 80 -15.26 8.44 -1.54
N VAL A 81 -14.59 9.18 -0.65
CA VAL A 81 -13.22 9.66 -0.85
C VAL A 81 -12.24 8.51 -1.03
N ILE A 82 -12.31 7.45 -0.21
CA ILE A 82 -11.37 6.32 -0.32
C ILE A 82 -11.51 5.58 -1.66
N TRP A 83 -12.73 5.38 -2.16
CA TRP A 83 -12.96 4.68 -3.42
C TRP A 83 -12.64 5.55 -4.65
N GLU A 84 -12.90 6.86 -4.56
CA GLU A 84 -12.47 7.83 -5.58
C GLU A 84 -10.94 7.90 -5.63
N THR A 85 -10.28 8.00 -4.47
CA THR A 85 -8.83 8.11 -4.38
C THR A 85 -8.13 6.83 -4.87
N ALA A 86 -8.69 5.64 -4.62
CA ALA A 86 -8.14 4.39 -5.16
C ALA A 86 -8.18 4.36 -6.71
N ARG A 87 -9.28 4.84 -7.31
CA ARG A 87 -9.41 4.97 -8.78
C ARG A 87 -8.45 6.01 -9.35
N ASP A 88 -8.33 7.16 -8.69
CA ASP A 88 -7.42 8.22 -9.10
C ASP A 88 -5.95 7.77 -9.00
N ALA A 89 -5.59 7.05 -7.93
CA ALA A 89 -4.26 6.47 -7.77
C ALA A 89 -3.95 5.44 -8.88
N ARG A 90 -4.90 4.57 -9.22
CA ARG A 90 -4.77 3.63 -10.34
C ARG A 90 -4.60 4.38 -11.67
N ALA A 91 -5.38 5.41 -11.93
CA ALA A 91 -5.28 6.21 -13.15
C ALA A 91 -3.91 6.93 -13.26
N TRP A 92 -3.41 7.45 -12.15
CA TRP A 92 -2.09 8.06 -12.07
C TRP A 92 -0.96 7.03 -12.31
N LEU A 93 -1.05 5.84 -11.72
CA LEU A 93 -0.09 4.74 -11.96
C LEU A 93 -0.10 4.26 -13.41
N ASP A 94 -1.28 4.17 -14.04
CA ASP A 94 -1.41 3.82 -15.45
C ASP A 94 -0.71 4.84 -16.34
N ALA A 95 -0.86 6.14 -16.04
CA ALA A 95 -0.23 7.21 -16.80
C ALA A 95 1.29 7.22 -16.62
N ALA A 96 1.79 6.88 -15.44
CA ALA A 96 3.21 6.89 -15.13
C ALA A 96 3.95 5.65 -15.67
N ASN A 97 3.36 4.47 -15.50
CA ASN A 97 4.07 3.20 -15.66
C ASN A 97 3.49 2.32 -16.79
N GLY A 98 2.25 2.57 -17.21
CA GLY A 98 1.52 1.70 -18.14
C GLY A 98 0.59 0.70 -17.44
N THR A 99 -0.03 -0.16 -18.25
CA THR A 99 -1.14 -1.05 -17.83
C THR A 99 -0.90 -2.53 -18.14
N GLY A 100 0.33 -2.94 -18.43
CA GLY A 100 0.66 -4.31 -18.75
C GLY A 100 0.72 -5.22 -17.52
N ASP A 101 0.90 -6.52 -17.77
CA ASP A 101 1.00 -7.54 -16.71
C ASP A 101 2.22 -7.30 -15.80
N ALA A 102 3.30 -6.70 -16.32
CA ALA A 102 4.46 -6.34 -15.54
C ALA A 102 4.13 -5.24 -14.51
N GLU A 103 3.45 -4.18 -14.93
CA GLU A 103 3.03 -3.09 -14.05
C GLU A 103 2.02 -3.58 -13.01
N LEU A 104 1.07 -4.41 -13.42
CA LEU A 104 0.12 -5.05 -12.51
C LEU A 104 0.85 -5.94 -11.48
N THR A 105 1.86 -6.69 -11.91
CA THR A 105 2.69 -7.50 -11.00
C THR A 105 3.33 -6.64 -9.92
N PHE A 106 3.86 -5.46 -10.26
CA PHE A 106 4.43 -4.55 -9.27
C PHE A 106 3.39 -3.99 -8.30
N ARG A 107 2.17 -3.67 -8.76
CA ARG A 107 1.07 -3.22 -7.89
C ARG A 107 0.63 -4.32 -6.91
N LEU A 108 0.66 -5.57 -7.34
CA LEU A 108 0.41 -6.73 -6.47
C LEU A 108 1.55 -6.94 -5.47
N LEU A 109 2.81 -6.78 -5.90
CA LEU A 109 3.97 -6.91 -5.01
C LEU A 109 4.01 -5.83 -3.93
N LYS A 110 3.54 -4.60 -4.22
CA LYS A 110 3.43 -3.52 -3.23
C LYS A 110 2.59 -3.93 -2.01
N LEU A 111 1.58 -4.78 -2.17
CA LEU A 111 0.81 -5.32 -1.05
C LEU A 111 1.69 -6.10 -0.05
N THR A 112 2.71 -6.81 -0.54
CA THR A 112 3.64 -7.56 0.33
C THR A 112 4.57 -6.62 1.09
N GLU A 113 4.95 -5.51 0.48
CA GLU A 113 5.75 -4.45 1.12
C GLU A 113 4.98 -3.84 2.30
N GLU A 114 3.76 -3.36 2.08
CA GLU A 114 2.92 -2.78 3.14
C GLU A 114 2.63 -3.77 4.27
N ALA A 115 2.38 -5.04 3.92
CA ALA A 115 2.17 -6.08 4.94
C ALA A 115 3.42 -6.33 5.79
N GLY A 116 4.61 -6.21 5.19
CA GLY A 116 5.89 -6.26 5.88
C GLY A 116 6.10 -5.07 6.81
N GLU A 117 5.69 -3.87 6.40
CA GLU A 117 5.78 -2.65 7.22
C GLU A 117 4.85 -2.72 8.43
N ALA A 118 3.60 -3.17 8.25
CA ALA A 118 2.68 -3.41 9.37
C ALA A 118 3.22 -4.44 10.37
N ALA A 119 3.84 -5.52 9.89
CA ALA A 119 4.49 -6.51 10.74
C ALA A 119 5.71 -5.93 11.49
N ALA A 120 6.54 -5.15 10.80
CA ALA A 120 7.70 -4.48 11.39
C ALA A 120 7.28 -3.46 12.46
N ALA A 121 6.23 -2.68 12.22
CA ALA A 121 5.66 -1.76 13.19
C ALA A 121 5.15 -2.51 14.43
N TRP A 122 4.47 -3.65 14.25
CA TRP A 122 4.00 -4.46 15.39
C TRP A 122 5.16 -5.04 16.21
N ILE A 123 6.20 -5.55 15.56
CA ILE A 123 7.44 -5.97 16.22
C ILE A 123 8.07 -4.79 16.99
N GLY A 124 8.02 -3.59 16.42
CA GLY A 124 8.44 -2.34 17.04
C GLY A 124 7.63 -1.97 18.28
N VAL A 125 6.31 -2.19 18.28
CA VAL A 125 5.44 -2.00 19.45
C VAL A 125 5.81 -2.96 20.58
N LEU A 126 6.08 -4.23 20.24
CA LEU A 126 6.44 -5.24 21.23
C LEU A 126 7.86 -5.06 21.79
N GLY A 127 8.69 -4.23 21.16
CA GLY A 127 10.09 -4.04 21.55
C GLY A 127 10.94 -5.29 21.42
N GLN A 128 10.56 -6.24 20.56
CA GLN A 128 11.21 -7.55 20.46
C GLN A 128 12.66 -7.49 19.94
N ASN A 129 13.07 -6.38 19.32
CA ASN A 129 14.45 -6.16 18.91
C ASN A 129 15.27 -5.57 20.08
N PRO A 130 16.15 -6.34 20.74
CA PRO A 130 16.85 -5.89 21.95
C PRO A 130 17.79 -4.70 21.70
N ARG A 131 18.21 -4.47 20.44
CA ARG A 131 19.05 -3.31 20.07
C ARG A 131 18.28 -2.01 19.90
N LYS A 132 16.97 -2.08 19.66
CA LYS A 132 16.14 -0.91 19.35
C LYS A 132 15.07 -0.63 20.41
N GLY A 133 14.69 -1.61 21.22
CA GLY A 133 13.60 -1.46 22.19
C GLY A 133 12.27 -1.18 21.48
N VAL A 134 11.37 -0.48 22.16
CA VAL A 134 10.08 -0.05 21.60
C VAL A 134 10.30 1.11 20.62
N THR A 135 9.91 0.91 19.37
CA THR A 135 10.12 1.90 18.30
C THR A 135 8.85 2.44 17.68
N HIS A 136 7.71 1.78 17.93
CA HIS A 136 6.43 2.14 17.34
C HIS A 136 5.33 2.10 18.40
N THR A 137 4.21 2.72 18.04
CA THR A 137 2.96 2.76 18.77
C THR A 137 1.91 1.93 18.04
N ARG A 138 0.84 1.56 18.76
CA ARG A 138 -0.31 0.89 18.13
C ARG A 138 -1.00 1.76 17.07
N ALA A 139 -0.89 3.08 17.18
CA ALA A 139 -1.44 4.01 16.20
C ALA A 139 -0.65 3.93 14.88
N GLU A 140 0.68 3.85 14.95
CA GLU A 140 1.51 3.65 13.77
C GLU A 140 1.23 2.29 13.12
N VAL A 141 1.05 1.21 13.90
CA VAL A 141 0.61 -0.09 13.34
C VAL A 141 -0.73 0.02 12.61
N ALA A 142 -1.68 0.81 13.14
CA ALA A 142 -2.96 1.02 12.48
C ALA A 142 -2.83 1.83 11.18
N ALA A 143 -1.86 2.75 11.11
CA ALA A 143 -1.53 3.47 9.88
C ALA A 143 -1.00 2.51 8.81
N GLU A 144 -0.03 1.66 9.14
CA GLU A 144 0.50 0.66 8.20
C GLU A 144 -0.59 -0.32 7.72
N LEU A 145 -1.49 -0.73 8.61
CA LEU A 145 -2.63 -1.57 8.22
C LEU A 145 -3.62 -0.84 7.29
N ALA A 146 -3.73 0.49 7.41
CA ALA A 146 -4.52 1.30 6.49
C ALA A 146 -3.84 1.36 5.11
N ASP A 147 -2.51 1.46 5.06
CA ASP A 147 -1.75 1.43 3.80
C ASP A 147 -1.86 0.08 3.08
N VAL A 148 -1.84 -1.04 3.84
CA VAL A 148 -2.17 -2.38 3.31
C VAL A 148 -3.57 -2.40 2.69
N ALA A 149 -4.56 -1.89 3.42
CA ALA A 149 -5.94 -1.89 2.96
C ALA A 149 -6.11 -1.04 1.69
N PHE A 150 -5.55 0.16 1.67
CA PHE A 150 -5.64 1.08 0.53
C PHE A 150 -4.90 0.54 -0.69
N THR A 151 -3.69 -0.02 -0.51
CA THR A 151 -2.93 -0.68 -1.58
C THR A 151 -3.70 -1.84 -2.20
N ALA A 152 -4.42 -2.62 -1.41
CA ALA A 152 -5.30 -3.67 -1.93
C ALA A 152 -6.44 -3.10 -2.80
N LEU A 153 -7.01 -1.94 -2.47
CA LEU A 153 -8.03 -1.30 -3.29
C LEU A 153 -7.47 -0.89 -4.66
N VAL A 154 -6.30 -0.25 -4.67
CA VAL A 154 -5.62 0.16 -5.91
C VAL A 154 -5.28 -1.05 -6.77
N ALA A 155 -4.85 -2.16 -6.16
CA ALA A 155 -4.57 -3.40 -6.88
C ALA A 155 -5.84 -3.99 -7.52
N ILE A 156 -6.99 -3.95 -6.83
CA ILE A 156 -8.28 -4.40 -7.39
C ILE A 156 -8.70 -3.53 -8.58
N GLU A 157 -8.60 -2.20 -8.47
CA GLU A 157 -8.87 -1.28 -9.58
C GLU A 157 -7.92 -1.52 -10.77
N SER A 158 -6.68 -1.92 -10.49
CA SER A 158 -5.67 -2.24 -11.50
C SER A 158 -5.98 -3.55 -12.23
N LEU A 159 -6.73 -4.46 -11.62
CA LEU A 159 -7.31 -5.65 -12.28
C LEU A 159 -8.51 -5.31 -13.18
N GLY A 160 -8.93 -4.04 -13.22
CA GLY A 160 -10.12 -3.61 -13.95
C GLY A 160 -11.44 -3.95 -13.25
N LEU A 161 -11.40 -4.16 -11.93
CA LEU A 161 -12.57 -4.46 -11.11
C LEU A 161 -12.89 -3.26 -10.19
N ASP A 162 -14.18 -3.03 -9.93
CA ASP A 162 -14.60 -2.00 -8.96
C ASP A 162 -14.30 -2.46 -7.52
N ALA A 163 -13.38 -1.77 -6.86
CA ALA A 163 -12.92 -2.14 -5.53
C ALA A 163 -14.05 -2.08 -4.49
N ARG A 164 -14.95 -1.11 -4.61
CA ARG A 164 -16.11 -0.97 -3.70
C ARG A 164 -16.97 -2.22 -3.76
N THR A 165 -17.30 -2.71 -4.95
CA THR A 165 -18.10 -3.92 -5.15
C THR A 165 -17.40 -5.15 -4.60
N VAL A 166 -16.11 -5.35 -4.93
CA VAL A 166 -15.35 -6.54 -4.52
C VAL A 166 -15.23 -6.63 -2.98
N VAL A 167 -14.87 -5.52 -2.33
CA VAL A 167 -14.72 -5.49 -0.86
C VAL A 167 -16.07 -5.61 -0.17
N SER A 168 -17.12 -4.95 -0.69
CA SER A 168 -18.48 -5.06 -0.13
C SER A 168 -18.99 -6.50 -0.19
N ALA A 169 -18.73 -7.22 -1.29
CA ALA A 169 -19.07 -8.63 -1.42
C ALA A 169 -18.29 -9.51 -0.42
N CYS A 170 -17.01 -9.20 -0.18
CA CYS A 170 -16.20 -9.88 0.85
C CYS A 170 -16.79 -9.68 2.26
N ALA A 171 -17.11 -8.43 2.61
CA ALA A 171 -17.71 -8.10 3.90
C ALA A 171 -19.09 -8.77 4.09
N ALA A 172 -19.91 -8.80 3.04
CA ALA A 172 -21.21 -9.49 3.07
C ALA A 172 -21.04 -10.99 3.34
N LYS A 173 -20.08 -11.65 2.68
CA LYS A 173 -19.75 -13.07 2.93
C LYS A 173 -19.22 -13.32 4.35
N ALA A 174 -18.46 -12.38 4.92
CA ALA A 174 -18.02 -12.49 6.31
C ALA A 174 -19.21 -12.38 7.26
N ARG A 175 -20.12 -11.44 7.01
CA ARG A 175 -21.32 -11.20 7.83
C ARG A 175 -22.26 -12.41 7.89
N THR A 176 -22.37 -13.21 6.82
CA THR A 176 -23.19 -14.44 6.85
C THR A 176 -22.65 -15.50 7.81
N ARG A 177 -21.41 -15.39 8.27
CA ARG A 177 -20.80 -16.31 9.26
C ARG A 177 -20.95 -15.82 10.70
N LEU A 178 -21.40 -14.57 10.88
CA LEU A 178 -21.60 -13.95 12.20
C LEU A 178 -23.05 -14.04 12.67
N ALA A 179 -23.98 -14.43 11.78
CA ALA A 179 -25.39 -14.63 12.06
C ALA A 179 -25.67 -16.11 12.35
#